data_AF-A0A381X7U7-F1
#
_entry.id   AF-A0A381X7U7-F1
#
_cell.length_a   1.000
_cell.length_b   1.000
_cell.length_c   1.000
_cell.angle_alpha   90.00
_cell.angle_beta   90.00
_cell.angle_gamma   90.00
#
_symmetry.space_group_name_H-M   'P 1'
#
loop_
_entity.id
_entity.type
_entity.pdbx_description
1 polymer ?
#
loop_
_entity_poly.entity_id
_entity_poly.type
_entity_poly.pdbx_seq_one_letter_code
_entity_poly.pdbx_strand_id
1 'polypeptide(L)'
;MTWGISNFIRTLQGSVKKLITVFLSVGIFSSFFYFNYINISNYDPNYNKDNDIDVVSQALEQYLIDNPEDMNAKKVLAEYNLQIGNYHEAYQYYEEVYKSTIPQDIEVIIGLIESTLLSRPDVLSYDLNELINQSLEIEPLNQKALWFGGLIARASGNIELAKERWNLLINDPELPIDMQQAVNEQLVLINSTKE
;
A
#
# COMPACT_ATOMS: atom_id res chain seq x y z
N MET A 1 29.76 -22.11 -43.48
CA MET A 1 31.10 -21.98 -42.86
C MET A 1 31.02 -22.40 -41.38
N THR A 2 30.93 -23.70 -41.10
CA THR A 2 30.84 -24.25 -39.72
C THR A 2 31.84 -25.38 -39.47
N TRP A 3 32.90 -25.46 -40.29
CA TRP A 3 33.86 -26.57 -40.33
C TRP A 3 35.17 -26.32 -39.57
N GLY A 4 35.22 -25.32 -38.68
CA GLY A 4 36.45 -24.94 -37.95
C GLY A 4 36.55 -25.43 -36.50
N ILE A 5 35.42 -25.54 -35.80
CA ILE A 5 35.42 -25.71 -34.33
C ILE A 5 35.57 -27.19 -33.92
N SER A 6 35.00 -28.11 -34.71
CA SER A 6 35.00 -29.55 -34.37
C SER A 6 36.40 -30.19 -34.40
N ASN A 7 37.30 -29.73 -35.27
CA ASN A 7 38.63 -30.29 -35.42
C ASN A 7 39.61 -29.83 -34.32
N PHE A 8 39.41 -28.64 -33.74
CA PHE A 8 40.29 -28.11 -32.69
C PHE A 8 40.10 -28.82 -31.34
N ILE A 9 38.89 -29.31 -31.06
CA ILE A 9 38.57 -29.99 -29.80
C ILE A 9 39.20 -31.39 -29.74
N ARG A 10 39.45 -32.02 -30.90
CA ARG A 10 39.88 -33.43 -30.95
C ARG A 10 41.31 -33.65 -30.44
N THR A 11 42.18 -32.65 -30.51
CA THR A 11 43.62 -32.73 -30.16
C THR A 11 43.95 -32.38 -28.70
N LEU A 12 42.97 -32.00 -27.88
CA LEU A 12 43.21 -31.52 -26.51
C LEU A 12 43.17 -32.67 -25.48
N GLN A 13 44.12 -32.67 -24.54
CA GLN A 13 44.24 -33.63 -23.43
C GLN A 13 42.96 -33.62 -22.55
N GLY A 14 42.60 -34.77 -21.96
CA GLY A 14 41.30 -34.98 -21.32
C GLY A 14 40.91 -33.98 -20.22
N SER A 15 41.89 -33.41 -19.51
CA SER A 15 41.69 -32.34 -18.52
C SER A 15 41.28 -31.01 -19.18
N VAL A 16 41.86 -30.67 -20.33
CA VAL A 16 41.56 -29.44 -21.08
C VAL A 16 40.17 -29.50 -21.71
N LYS A 17 39.75 -30.69 -22.19
CA LYS A 17 38.38 -30.91 -22.67
C LYS A 17 37.33 -30.64 -21.59
N LYS A 18 37.55 -31.11 -20.37
CA LYS A 18 36.62 -30.88 -19.23
C LYS A 18 36.52 -29.38 -18.90
N LEU A 19 37.64 -28.66 -18.87
CA LEU A 19 37.63 -27.21 -18.62
C LEU A 19 36.83 -26.46 -19.68
N ILE A 20 37.04 -26.75 -20.96
CA ILE A 20 36.31 -26.11 -22.06
C ILE A 20 34.80 -26.39 -21.97
N THR A 21 34.40 -27.63 -21.65
CA THR A 21 32.98 -27.98 -21.48
C THR A 21 32.35 -27.19 -20.34
N VAL A 22 33.05 -27.02 -19.21
CA VAL A 22 32.55 -26.23 -18.08
C VAL A 22 32.36 -24.76 -18.48
N PHE A 23 33.36 -24.13 -19.12
CA PHE A 23 33.23 -22.74 -19.58
C PHE A 23 32.09 -22.54 -20.57
N LEU A 24 31.92 -23.46 -21.52
CA LEU A 24 30.79 -23.41 -22.47
C LEU A 24 29.45 -23.57 -21.74
N SER A 25 29.34 -24.47 -20.77
CA SER A 25 28.11 -24.66 -20.00
C SER A 25 27.74 -23.43 -19.17
N VAL A 26 28.73 -22.78 -18.53
CA VAL A 26 28.52 -21.53 -17.80
C VAL A 26 28.10 -20.41 -18.75
N GLY A 27 28.75 -20.29 -19.91
CA GLY A 27 28.38 -19.31 -20.93
C GLY A 27 26.93 -19.47 -21.41
N ILE A 28 26.51 -20.72 -21.68
CA ILE A 28 25.13 -21.02 -22.10
C ILE A 28 24.14 -20.73 -20.97
N PHE A 29 24.46 -21.11 -19.72
CA PHE A 29 23.60 -20.86 -18.57
C PHE A 29 23.44 -19.37 -18.28
N SER A 30 24.55 -18.61 -18.26
CA SER A 30 24.52 -17.16 -18.09
C SER A 30 23.79 -16.45 -19.22
N SER A 31 23.96 -16.91 -20.46
CA SER A 31 23.25 -16.35 -21.61
C SER A 31 21.76 -16.67 -21.54
N PHE A 32 21.37 -17.90 -21.17
CA PHE A 32 19.97 -18.25 -20.93
C PHE A 32 19.34 -17.39 -19.83
N PHE A 33 20.04 -17.18 -18.70
CA PHE A 33 19.57 -16.30 -17.63
C PHE A 33 19.48 -14.84 -18.06
N TYR A 34 20.47 -14.33 -18.79
CA TYR A 34 20.44 -12.98 -19.33
C TYR A 34 19.30 -12.79 -20.33
N PHE A 35 19.08 -13.75 -21.24
CA PHE A 35 17.96 -13.72 -22.18
C PHE A 35 16.61 -13.85 -21.49
N ASN A 36 16.49 -14.65 -20.43
CA ASN A 36 15.25 -14.71 -19.65
C ASN A 36 15.05 -13.42 -18.86
N TYR A 37 16.10 -12.84 -18.29
CA TYR A 37 16.03 -11.55 -17.60
C TYR A 37 15.51 -10.47 -18.55
N ILE A 38 16.07 -10.30 -19.75
CA ILE A 38 15.60 -9.26 -20.68
C ILE A 38 14.22 -9.53 -21.30
N ASN A 39 13.78 -10.79 -21.44
CA ASN A 39 12.52 -11.11 -22.13
C ASN A 39 11.32 -11.37 -21.20
N ILE A 40 11.56 -11.81 -19.96
CA ILE A 40 10.50 -12.11 -18.98
C ILE A 40 10.38 -11.01 -17.94
N SER A 41 11.46 -10.30 -17.62
CA SER A 41 11.34 -9.18 -16.68
C SER A 41 10.75 -7.96 -17.38
N ASN A 42 9.75 -7.34 -16.77
CA ASN A 42 9.31 -5.97 -17.08
C ASN A 42 10.32 -4.94 -16.53
N TYR A 43 11.60 -5.30 -16.46
CA TYR A 43 12.65 -4.42 -15.99
C TYR A 43 12.99 -3.43 -17.11
N ASP A 44 12.37 -2.26 -17.07
CA ASP A 44 12.84 -1.12 -17.82
C ASP A 44 13.99 -0.47 -17.02
N PRO A 45 15.24 -0.41 -17.54
CA PRO A 45 16.33 0.29 -16.87
C PRO A 45 16.09 1.81 -16.72
N ASN A 46 15.08 2.36 -17.40
CA ASN A 46 14.56 3.71 -17.23
C ASN A 46 13.21 3.74 -16.52
N TYR A 47 12.80 2.67 -15.83
CA TYR A 47 11.57 2.60 -15.05
C TYR A 47 11.55 3.73 -14.02
N ASN A 48 10.77 4.76 -14.32
CA ASN A 48 10.50 5.84 -13.39
C ASN A 48 9.12 5.58 -12.79
N LYS A 49 9.11 5.04 -11.57
CA LYS A 49 7.90 4.71 -10.82
C LYS A 49 6.93 5.90 -10.77
N ASP A 50 7.46 7.12 -10.70
CA ASP A 50 6.66 8.34 -10.61
C ASP A 50 5.88 8.62 -11.91
N ASN A 51 6.46 8.33 -13.08
CA ASN A 51 5.80 8.53 -14.37
C ASN A 51 4.62 7.56 -14.57
N ASP A 52 4.76 6.29 -14.17
CA ASP A 52 3.70 5.29 -14.36
C ASP A 52 2.53 5.50 -13.39
N ILE A 53 2.81 6.00 -12.18
CA ILE A 53 1.82 6.40 -11.17
C ILE A 53 0.92 7.52 -11.73
N ASP A 54 1.51 8.51 -12.40
CA ASP A 54 0.78 9.57 -13.09
C ASP A 54 -0.03 9.06 -14.29
N VAL A 55 0.47 8.07 -15.04
CA VAL A 55 -0.25 7.50 -16.19
C VAL A 55 -1.50 6.72 -15.75
N VAL A 56 -1.41 5.95 -14.66
CA VAL A 56 -2.54 5.17 -14.14
C VAL A 56 -3.65 6.09 -13.61
N SER A 57 -3.29 7.15 -12.89
CA SER A 57 -4.29 8.11 -12.40
C SER A 57 -4.96 8.86 -13.54
N GLN A 58 -4.22 9.33 -14.55
CA GLN A 58 -4.79 9.97 -15.74
C GLN A 58 -5.74 9.03 -16.50
N ALA A 59 -5.39 7.76 -16.65
CA ALA A 59 -6.26 6.78 -17.29
C ALA A 59 -7.55 6.55 -16.48
N LEU A 60 -7.45 6.52 -15.16
CA LEU A 60 -8.60 6.34 -14.26
C LEU A 60 -9.52 7.57 -14.25
N GLU A 61 -8.95 8.77 -14.23
CA GLU A 61 -9.70 10.03 -14.40
C GLU A 61 -10.43 10.07 -15.74
N GLN A 62 -9.74 9.70 -16.83
CA GLN A 62 -10.36 9.63 -18.16
C GLN A 62 -11.48 8.59 -18.22
N TYR A 63 -11.30 7.43 -17.57
CA TYR A 63 -12.36 6.42 -17.46
C TYR A 63 -13.59 6.95 -16.71
N LEU A 64 -13.38 7.72 -15.64
CA LEU A 64 -14.47 8.32 -14.85
C LEU A 64 -15.22 9.44 -15.58
N ILE A 65 -14.61 10.09 -16.58
CA ILE A 65 -15.33 11.01 -17.49
C ILE A 65 -16.44 10.25 -18.25
N ASP A 66 -16.13 9.05 -18.73
CA ASP A 66 -17.08 8.23 -19.48
C ASP A 66 -18.00 7.41 -18.55
N ASN A 67 -17.57 7.15 -17.31
CA ASN A 67 -18.26 6.30 -16.34
C ASN A 67 -18.39 7.00 -14.96
N PRO A 68 -19.09 8.15 -14.87
CA PRO A 68 -19.11 8.99 -13.66
C PRO A 68 -19.80 8.35 -12.45
N GLU A 69 -20.57 7.28 -12.65
CA GLU A 69 -21.30 6.57 -11.59
C GLU A 69 -20.54 5.33 -11.08
N ASP A 70 -19.35 5.04 -11.63
CA ASP A 70 -18.53 3.91 -11.18
C ASP A 70 -17.84 4.23 -9.85
N MET A 71 -18.55 3.96 -8.77
CA MET A 71 -18.08 4.23 -7.41
C MET A 71 -16.88 3.37 -7.02
N ASN A 72 -16.68 2.20 -7.64
CA ASN A 72 -15.47 1.41 -7.40
C ASN A 72 -14.25 2.10 -8.03
N ALA A 73 -14.38 2.62 -9.24
CA ALA A 73 -13.32 3.41 -9.86
C ALA A 73 -13.01 4.69 -9.05
N LYS A 74 -14.03 5.37 -8.52
CA LYS A 74 -13.83 6.50 -7.60
C LYS A 74 -13.12 6.10 -6.32
N LYS A 75 -13.47 4.95 -5.72
CA LYS A 75 -12.78 4.42 -4.53
C LYS A 75 -11.29 4.20 -4.82
N VAL A 76 -10.95 3.61 -5.97
CA VAL A 76 -9.55 3.42 -6.37
C VAL A 76 -8.83 4.77 -6.52
N LEU A 77 -9.48 5.76 -7.13
CA LEU A 77 -8.90 7.10 -7.29
C LEU A 77 -8.76 7.83 -5.94
N ALA A 78 -9.67 7.60 -4.99
CA ALA A 78 -9.58 8.13 -3.63
C ALA A 78 -8.35 7.57 -2.89
N GLU A 79 -8.18 6.24 -2.93
CA GLU A 79 -7.03 5.55 -2.32
C GLU A 79 -5.71 6.00 -2.95
N TYR A 80 -5.68 6.15 -4.28
CA TYR A 80 -4.53 6.70 -4.97
C TYR A 80 -4.16 8.10 -4.46
N ASN A 81 -5.14 9.02 -4.43
CA ASN A 81 -4.91 10.39 -3.95
C ASN A 81 -4.45 10.42 -2.48
N LEU A 82 -4.99 9.52 -1.64
CA LEU A 82 -4.55 9.38 -0.25
C LEU A 82 -3.07 8.99 -0.17
N GLN A 83 -2.63 8.03 -0.99
CA GLN A 83 -1.25 7.52 -1.01
C GLN A 83 -0.24 8.56 -1.49
N ILE A 84 -0.60 9.39 -2.47
CA ILE A 84 0.30 10.43 -3.02
C ILE A 84 0.26 11.75 -2.24
N GLY A 85 -0.58 11.85 -1.21
CA GLY A 85 -0.66 13.03 -0.34
C GLY A 85 -1.67 14.09 -0.79
N ASN A 86 -2.48 13.81 -1.81
CA ASN A 86 -3.58 14.67 -2.27
C ASN A 86 -4.82 14.45 -1.38
N TYR A 87 -4.71 14.80 -0.10
CA TYR A 87 -5.71 14.45 0.91
C TYR A 87 -7.07 15.10 0.67
N HIS A 88 -7.11 16.27 0.04
CA HIS A 88 -8.37 16.97 -0.25
C HIS A 88 -9.18 16.24 -1.33
N GLU A 89 -8.53 15.86 -2.43
CA GLU A 89 -9.12 15.08 -3.51
C GLU A 89 -9.52 13.69 -3.02
N ALA A 90 -8.67 13.05 -2.19
CA ALA A 90 -9.02 11.79 -1.54
C ALA A 90 -10.32 11.91 -0.72
N TYR A 91 -10.42 12.96 0.12
CA TYR A 91 -11.62 13.24 0.91
C TYR A 91 -12.86 13.41 0.03
N GLN A 92 -12.77 14.16 -1.06
CA GLN A 92 -13.90 14.36 -1.98
C GLN A 92 -14.38 13.03 -2.58
N TYR A 93 -13.46 12.21 -3.11
CA TYR A 93 -13.84 10.93 -3.69
C TYR A 93 -14.36 9.93 -2.66
N TYR A 94 -13.73 9.81 -1.49
CA TYR A 94 -14.26 8.94 -0.42
C TYR A 94 -15.63 9.40 0.07
N GLU A 95 -15.85 10.72 0.17
CA GLU A 95 -17.15 11.27 0.56
C GLU A 95 -18.24 10.92 -0.47
N GLU A 96 -17.94 11.03 -1.77
CA GLU A 96 -18.87 10.61 -2.83
C GLU A 96 -19.21 9.12 -2.75
N VAL A 97 -18.19 8.27 -2.58
CA VAL A 97 -18.40 6.81 -2.47
C VAL A 97 -19.18 6.47 -1.21
N TYR A 98 -18.88 7.11 -0.08
CA TYR A 98 -19.60 6.89 1.19
C TYR A 98 -21.07 7.31 1.12
N LYS A 99 -21.39 8.39 0.39
CA LYS A 99 -22.77 8.84 0.15
C LYS A 99 -23.54 7.93 -0.81
N SER A 100 -22.84 7.13 -1.60
CA SER A 100 -23.45 6.22 -2.58
C SER A 100 -24.12 5.02 -1.90
N THR A 101 -24.93 4.29 -2.65
CA THR A 101 -25.67 3.11 -2.15
C THR A 101 -24.79 1.85 -1.98
N ILE A 102 -23.46 1.99 -2.06
CA ILE A 102 -22.55 0.86 -1.81
C ILE A 102 -22.69 0.44 -0.33
N PRO A 103 -22.83 -0.87 -0.04
CA PRO A 103 -22.83 -1.38 1.33
C PRO A 103 -21.62 -0.85 2.11
N GLN A 104 -21.77 -0.54 3.40
CA GLN A 104 -20.71 0.01 4.25
C GLN A 104 -19.39 -0.76 4.08
N ASP A 105 -18.53 -0.21 3.22
CA ASP A 105 -17.22 -0.73 2.92
C ASP A 105 -16.27 -0.08 3.90
N ILE A 106 -15.70 -0.89 4.79
CA ILE A 106 -14.82 -0.39 5.84
C ILE A 106 -13.63 0.39 5.28
N GLU A 107 -13.11 0.03 4.10
CA GLU A 107 -12.00 0.75 3.47
C GLU A 107 -12.42 2.17 3.08
N VAL A 108 -13.66 2.35 2.62
CA VAL A 108 -14.22 3.68 2.30
C VAL A 108 -14.39 4.50 3.56
N ILE A 109 -14.92 3.91 4.64
CA ILE A 109 -15.13 4.62 5.91
C ILE A 109 -13.80 5.04 6.52
N ILE A 110 -12.81 4.14 6.56
CA ILE A 110 -11.47 4.44 7.08
C ILE A 110 -10.75 5.44 6.20
N GLY A 111 -10.83 5.32 4.87
CA GLY A 111 -10.29 6.29 3.94
C GLY A 111 -10.91 7.68 4.11
N LEU A 112 -12.22 7.76 4.35
CA LEU A 112 -12.91 9.02 4.65
C LEU A 112 -12.42 9.63 5.98
N ILE A 113 -12.29 8.83 7.04
CA ILE A 113 -11.74 9.30 8.32
C ILE A 113 -10.32 9.83 8.15
N GLU A 114 -9.45 9.04 7.53
CA GLU A 114 -8.03 9.35 7.35
C GLU A 114 -7.85 10.61 6.50
N SER A 115 -8.51 10.69 5.34
CA SER A 115 -8.48 11.86 4.47
C SER A 115 -9.08 13.10 5.14
N THR A 116 -10.13 12.97 5.97
CA THR A 116 -10.69 14.10 6.74
C THR A 116 -9.69 14.64 7.76
N LEU A 117 -9.02 13.76 8.50
CA LEU A 117 -8.02 14.16 9.50
C LEU A 117 -6.81 14.86 8.87
N LEU A 118 -6.41 14.41 7.67
CA LEU A 118 -5.23 14.93 6.96
C LEU A 118 -5.53 16.19 6.14
N SER A 119 -6.67 16.25 5.46
CA SER A 119 -7.07 17.41 4.65
C SER A 119 -7.58 18.59 5.48
N ARG A 120 -8.11 18.33 6.69
CA ARG A 120 -8.66 19.33 7.62
C ARG A 120 -9.67 20.26 6.93
N PRO A 121 -10.79 19.74 6.42
CA PRO A 121 -11.78 20.58 5.76
C PRO A 121 -12.34 21.61 6.75
N ASP A 122 -12.69 22.79 6.25
CA ASP A 122 -13.24 23.89 7.06
C ASP A 122 -14.54 23.50 7.77
N VAL A 123 -15.29 22.57 7.18
CA VAL A 123 -16.55 22.04 7.70
C VAL A 123 -16.46 20.52 7.75
N LEU A 124 -16.70 19.95 8.93
CA LEU A 124 -16.85 18.49 9.09
C LEU A 124 -18.29 18.10 8.74
N SER A 125 -18.46 17.35 7.65
CA SER A 125 -19.77 16.81 7.23
C SER A 125 -20.26 15.68 8.13
N TYR A 126 -19.35 15.01 8.86
CA TYR A 126 -19.63 13.80 9.63
C TYR A 126 -19.03 13.87 11.03
N ASP A 127 -19.66 13.20 11.99
CA ASP A 127 -19.04 12.91 13.27
C ASP A 127 -18.04 11.75 13.11
N LEU A 128 -16.75 12.06 13.28
CA LEU A 128 -15.70 11.06 13.16
C LEU A 128 -15.80 9.94 14.20
N ASN A 129 -16.40 10.19 15.38
CA ASN A 129 -16.65 9.11 16.34
C ASN A 129 -17.71 8.13 15.82
N GLU A 130 -18.72 8.62 15.11
CA GLU A 130 -19.74 7.77 14.50
C GLU A 130 -19.13 6.90 13.40
N LEU A 131 -18.32 7.49 12.52
CA LEU A 131 -17.62 6.73 11.47
C LEU A 131 -16.70 5.65 12.07
N ILE A 132 -15.95 5.97 13.13
CA ILE A 132 -15.11 4.98 13.83
C ILE A 132 -15.95 3.85 14.41
N ASN A 133 -17.09 4.16 15.04
CA ASN A 133 -17.96 3.13 15.60
C ASN A 133 -18.52 2.24 14.50
N GLN A 134 -18.95 2.80 13.36
CA GLN A 134 -19.36 2.03 12.19
C GLN A 134 -18.23 1.10 11.71
N SER A 135 -16.99 1.58 11.62
CA SER A 135 -15.85 0.73 11.23
C SER A 135 -15.62 -0.43 12.22
N LEU A 136 -15.67 -0.15 13.52
CA LEU A 136 -15.46 -1.17 14.57
C LEU A 136 -16.65 -2.14 14.72
N GLU A 137 -17.85 -1.77 14.27
CA GLU A 137 -18.98 -2.70 14.17
C GLU A 137 -18.76 -3.73 13.05
N ILE A 138 -18.16 -3.30 11.93
CA ILE A 138 -17.85 -4.17 10.78
C ILE A 138 -16.63 -5.05 11.12
N GLU A 139 -15.54 -4.45 11.57
CA GLU A 139 -14.31 -5.14 11.97
C GLU A 139 -13.81 -4.64 13.34
N PRO A 140 -14.17 -5.32 14.43
CA PRO A 140 -13.85 -4.88 15.80
C PRO A 140 -12.35 -4.76 16.12
N LEU A 141 -11.51 -5.46 15.37
CA LEU A 141 -10.05 -5.47 15.55
C LEU A 141 -9.31 -4.75 14.43
N ASN A 142 -10.00 -3.95 13.60
CA ASN A 142 -9.34 -3.21 12.53
C ASN A 142 -8.31 -2.23 13.11
N GLN A 143 -7.04 -2.44 12.77
CA GLN A 143 -5.92 -1.70 13.37
C GLN A 143 -6.03 -0.20 13.13
N LYS A 144 -6.39 0.23 11.91
CA LYS A 144 -6.58 1.66 11.56
C LYS A 144 -7.76 2.26 12.34
N ALA A 145 -8.88 1.55 12.43
CA ALA A 145 -10.06 2.00 13.16
C ALA A 145 -9.75 2.21 14.66
N LEU A 146 -9.04 1.27 15.28
CA LEU A 146 -8.62 1.39 16.68
C LEU A 146 -7.61 2.53 16.88
N TRP A 147 -6.66 2.67 15.97
CA TRP A 147 -5.66 3.74 16.01
C TRP A 147 -6.30 5.14 15.94
N PHE A 148 -7.01 5.42 14.83
CA PHE A 148 -7.69 6.70 14.64
C PHE A 148 -8.77 6.92 15.68
N GLY A 149 -9.48 5.86 16.07
CA GLY A 149 -10.51 5.91 17.09
C GLY A 149 -9.96 6.36 18.44
N GLY A 150 -8.77 5.92 18.84
CA GLY A 150 -8.14 6.41 20.05
C GLY A 150 -7.70 7.88 19.94
N LEU A 151 -7.17 8.29 18.78
CA LEU A 151 -6.78 9.69 18.54
C LEU A 151 -7.99 10.64 18.63
N ILE A 152 -9.09 10.29 17.97
CA ILE A 152 -10.35 11.04 17.95
C ILE A 152 -11.00 11.07 19.34
N ALA A 153 -11.03 9.92 20.04
CA ALA A 153 -11.55 9.84 21.40
C ALA A 153 -10.76 10.74 22.36
N ARG A 154 -9.43 10.73 22.27
CA ARG A 154 -8.58 11.62 23.09
C ARG A 154 -8.83 13.08 22.76
N ALA A 155 -8.87 13.45 21.48
CA ALA A 155 -9.07 14.82 21.03
C ALA A 155 -10.44 15.39 21.47
N SER A 156 -11.46 14.53 21.58
CA SER A 156 -12.78 14.88 22.11
C SER A 156 -12.88 14.83 23.64
N GLY A 157 -11.77 14.56 24.34
CA GLY A 157 -11.72 14.49 25.81
C GLY A 157 -12.19 13.16 26.41
N ASN A 158 -12.58 12.19 25.59
CA ASN A 158 -12.94 10.85 26.04
C ASN A 158 -11.69 9.97 26.25
N ILE A 159 -10.98 10.27 27.33
CA ILE A 159 -9.69 9.65 27.67
C ILE A 159 -9.82 8.14 27.91
N GLU A 160 -10.90 7.68 28.56
CA GLU A 160 -11.08 6.25 28.85
C GLU A 160 -11.32 5.45 27.57
N LEU A 161 -12.13 5.95 26.65
CA LEU A 161 -12.34 5.31 25.35
C LEU A 161 -11.06 5.27 24.51
N ALA A 162 -10.23 6.32 24.58
CA ALA A 162 -8.93 6.31 23.91
C ALA A 162 -8.02 5.19 24.43
N LYS A 163 -7.95 5.03 25.76
CA LYS A 163 -7.19 3.93 26.39
C LYS A 163 -7.76 2.57 26.00
N GLU A 164 -9.07 2.40 26.02
CA GLU A 164 -9.73 1.14 25.66
C GLU A 164 -9.32 0.70 24.24
N ARG A 165 -9.47 1.59 23.25
CA ARG A 165 -9.13 1.31 21.85
C ARG A 165 -7.66 0.99 21.65
N TRP A 166 -6.76 1.77 22.25
CA TRP A 166 -5.31 1.54 22.13
C TRP A 166 -4.83 0.32 22.89
N ASN A 167 -5.43 -0.02 24.03
CA ASN A 167 -5.15 -1.27 24.72
C ASN A 167 -5.64 -2.48 23.91
N LEU A 168 -6.77 -2.35 23.19
CA LEU A 168 -7.19 -3.41 22.27
C LEU A 168 -6.19 -3.56 21.11
N LEU A 169 -5.75 -2.44 20.54
CA LEU A 169 -4.79 -2.40 19.43
C LEU A 169 -3.42 -2.99 19.80
N ILE A 170 -2.83 -2.61 20.93
CA ILE A 170 -1.48 -3.08 21.31
C ILE A 170 -1.42 -4.59 21.61
N ASN A 171 -2.57 -5.21 21.87
CA ASN A 171 -2.68 -6.66 22.08
C ASN A 171 -2.77 -7.45 20.77
N ASP A 172 -2.83 -6.79 19.62
CA ASP A 172 -2.77 -7.45 18.32
C ASP A 172 -1.34 -7.96 18.04
N PRO A 173 -1.12 -9.28 17.92
CA PRO A 173 0.21 -9.85 17.68
C PRO A 173 0.78 -9.51 16.30
N GLU A 174 -0.05 -9.08 15.34
CA GLU A 174 0.36 -8.72 13.98
C GLU A 174 0.63 -7.21 13.83
N LEU A 175 0.48 -6.43 14.91
CA LEU A 175 0.71 -4.99 14.89
C LEU A 175 2.18 -4.68 14.52
N PRO A 176 2.44 -3.85 13.49
CA PRO A 176 3.80 -3.44 13.14
C PRO A 176 4.55 -2.77 14.30
N ILE A 177 5.86 -2.97 14.39
CA ILE A 177 6.68 -2.52 15.53
C ILE A 177 6.68 -1.00 15.73
N ASP A 178 6.66 -0.25 14.63
CA ASP A 178 6.54 1.21 14.61
C ASP A 178 5.18 1.66 15.15
N MET A 179 4.11 0.95 14.78
CA MET A 179 2.77 1.22 15.32
C MET A 179 2.66 0.84 16.80
N GLN A 180 3.28 -0.26 17.24
CA GLN A 180 3.37 -0.61 18.66
C GLN A 180 4.04 0.52 19.46
N GLN A 181 5.15 1.08 18.95
CA GLN A 181 5.83 2.20 19.57
C GLN A 181 4.90 3.42 19.66
N ALA A 182 4.25 3.81 18.55
CA ALA A 182 3.35 4.95 18.50
C ALA A 182 2.18 4.82 19.50
N VAL A 183 1.57 3.63 19.59
CA VAL A 183 0.49 3.35 20.55
C VAL A 183 0.98 3.44 21.99
N ASN A 184 2.15 2.86 22.30
CA ASN A 184 2.74 2.95 23.64
C ASN A 184 3.04 4.40 24.04
N GLU A 185 3.58 5.21 23.13
CA GLU A 185 3.81 6.64 23.37
C GLU A 185 2.50 7.36 23.73
N GLN A 186 1.42 7.10 22.99
CA GLN A 186 0.12 7.72 23.31
C GLN A 186 -0.44 7.27 24.67
N LEU A 187 -0.31 5.98 25.01
CA LEU A 187 -0.73 5.46 26.32
C LEU A 187 0.06 6.07 27.48
N VAL A 188 1.38 6.25 27.32
CA VAL A 188 2.24 6.93 28.30
C VAL A 188 1.78 8.38 28.48
N LEU A 189 1.59 9.12 27.39
CA LEU A 189 1.16 10.53 27.42
C LEU A 189 -0.17 10.71 28.15
N ILE A 190 -1.16 9.85 27.88
CA ILE A 190 -2.45 9.93 28.57
C ILE A 190 -2.30 9.65 30.07
N ASN A 191 -1.46 8.68 30.45
CA ASN A 191 -1.28 8.33 31.87
C ASN A 191 -0.55 9.42 32.64
N SER A 192 0.36 10.16 32.00
CA SER A 192 1.10 11.26 32.64
C SER A 192 0.29 12.55 32.79
N THR A 193 -0.87 12.68 32.12
CA THR A 193 -1.73 13.89 32.26
C THR A 193 -2.68 13.84 33.46
N LYS A 194 -2.68 12.73 34.23
CA LYS A 194 -3.54 12.51 35.40
C LYS A 194 -2.84 12.81 36.75
N GLU A 195 -1.60 13.30 36.74
CA GLU A 195 -0.86 13.81 37.91
C GLU A 195 -0.90 15.34 37.96
#